data_AF-A5CZK3-F1
#
_entry.id   AF-A5CZK3-F1
#
_cell.length_a   1.000
_cell.length_b   1.000
_cell.length_c   1.000
_cell.angle_alpha   90.00
_cell.angle_beta   90.00
_cell.angle_gamma   90.00
#
_symmetry.space_group_name_H-M   'P 1'
#
loop_
_entity.id
_entity.type
_entity.pdbx_description
1 polymer ?
#
loop_
_entity_poly.entity_id
_entity_poly.type
_entity_poly.pdbx_seq_one_letter_code
_entity_poly.pdbx_strand_id
1 'polypeptide(L)'
;MVEGVNLDFLNIVIEAFLLEMPSRLDSLRSSLARGDTAAVRDQAQSMKWGGAFIGVGRFAGLCRELEVLALTGGIAGAAGLLSEIEAEYVRVEQDLWQRLGR
;
A
#
# COMPACT_ATOMS: atom_id res chain seq x y z
N MET A 1 18.28 19.94 22.24
CA MET A 1 17.35 20.50 21.24
C MET A 1 17.31 19.53 20.07
N VAL A 2 16.41 18.53 20.13
CA VAL A 2 16.20 17.55 19.04
C VAL A 2 14.81 17.79 18.50
N GLU A 3 14.65 18.89 17.76
CA GLU A 3 13.35 19.31 17.20
C GLU A 3 13.37 19.43 15.68
N GLY A 4 14.38 18.87 15.02
CA GLY A 4 14.46 18.78 13.54
C GLY A 4 14.36 17.36 12.97
N VAL A 5 14.64 16.32 13.77
CA VAL A 5 14.83 14.94 13.27
C VAL A 5 13.51 14.21 12.94
N ASN A 6 12.35 14.78 13.27
CA ASN A 6 11.07 14.07 13.18
C ASN A 6 10.34 14.28 11.83
N LEU A 7 10.30 15.51 11.31
CA LEU A 7 9.60 15.82 10.06
C LEU A 7 10.41 15.45 8.82
N ASP A 8 11.73 15.68 8.84
CA ASP A 8 12.58 15.36 7.69
C ASP A 8 12.63 13.85 7.43
N PHE A 9 12.74 13.04 8.49
CA PHE A 9 12.71 11.58 8.36
C PHE A 9 11.35 11.09 7.85
N LEU A 10 10.25 11.63 8.38
CA LEU A 10 8.91 11.25 7.92
C LEU A 10 8.69 11.62 6.44
N ASN A 11 9.17 12.78 6.00
CA ASN A 11 9.08 13.18 4.60
C ASN A 11 9.86 12.22 3.69
N ILE A 12 11.06 11.79 4.09
CA ILE A 12 11.84 10.77 3.36
C ILE A 12 11.06 9.45 3.26
N VAL A 13 10.42 9.01 4.34
CA VAL A 13 9.64 7.77 4.32
C VAL A 13 8.38 7.90 3.46
N ILE A 14 7.71 9.06 3.47
CA ILE A 14 6.57 9.34 2.60
C ILE A 14 7.01 9.31 1.13
N GLU A 15 8.11 9.97 0.78
CA GLU A 15 8.63 9.95 -0.60
C GLU A 15 9.01 8.53 -1.04
N ALA A 16 9.64 7.74 -0.17
CA ALA A 16 9.97 6.34 -0.46
C ALA A 16 8.71 5.50 -0.70
N PHE A 17 7.68 5.66 0.14
CA PHE A 17 6.38 5.00 -0.03
C PHE A 17 5.74 5.36 -1.37
N LEU A 18 5.73 6.65 -1.73
CA LEU A 18 5.16 7.14 -2.98
C LEU A 18 5.92 6.60 -4.20
N LEU A 19 7.25 6.55 -4.14
CA LEU A 19 8.09 6.04 -5.22
C LEU A 19 7.90 4.53 -5.44
N GLU A 20 7.74 3.77 -4.36
CA GLU A 20 7.69 2.32 -4.39
C GLU A 20 6.33 1.78 -4.83
N MET A 21 5.24 2.41 -4.39
CA MET A 21 3.90 1.85 -4.47
C MET A 21 3.39 1.54 -5.89
N PRO A 22 3.64 2.35 -6.94
CA PRO A 22 3.19 2.02 -8.30
C PRO A 22 3.72 0.66 -8.77
N SER A 23 5.00 0.37 -8.50
CA SER A 23 5.63 -0.90 -8.86
C SER A 23 5.04 -2.09 -8.09
N ARG A 24 4.62 -1.88 -6.84
CA ARG A 24 3.96 -2.89 -6.02
C ARG A 24 2.53 -3.16 -6.48
N LEU A 25 1.78 -2.13 -6.87
CA LEU A 25 0.43 -2.30 -7.42
C LEU A 25 0.46 -3.06 -8.75
N ASP A 26 1.41 -2.75 -9.64
CA ASP A 26 1.60 -3.48 -10.89
C ASP A 26 2.00 -4.95 -10.65
N SER A 27 2.90 -5.18 -9.68
CA SER A 27 3.30 -6.53 -9.27
C SER A 27 2.12 -7.31 -8.68
N LEU A 28 1.30 -6.67 -7.85
CA LEU A 28 0.10 -7.26 -7.27
C LEU A 28 -0.91 -7.65 -8.36
N ARG A 29 -1.18 -6.75 -9.33
CA ARG A 29 -2.06 -7.01 -10.47
C ARG A 29 -1.58 -8.22 -11.27
N SER A 30 -0.28 -8.30 -11.51
CA SER A 30 0.34 -9.42 -12.23
C SER A 30 0.24 -10.74 -11.46
N SER A 31 0.46 -10.73 -10.14
CA SER A 31 0.33 -11.92 -9.30
C SER A 31 -1.11 -12.43 -9.23
N LEU A 32 -2.09 -11.53 -9.16
CA LEU A 32 -3.51 -11.89 -9.25
C LEU A 32 -3.86 -12.54 -10.59
N ALA A 33 -3.37 -11.99 -11.70
CA ALA A 33 -3.59 -12.56 -13.04
C ALA A 33 -3.00 -13.97 -13.20
N ARG A 34 -1.88 -14.27 -12.51
CA ARG A 34 -1.23 -15.59 -12.52
C ARG A 34 -1.80 -16.56 -11.49
N GLY A 35 -2.67 -16.11 -10.61
CA GLY A 35 -3.20 -16.92 -9.51
C GLY A 35 -2.18 -17.21 -8.39
N ASP A 36 -1.13 -16.40 -8.28
CA ASP A 36 -0.04 -16.61 -7.31
C ASP A 36 -0.43 -16.03 -5.94
N THR A 37 -1.14 -16.83 -5.15
CA THR A 37 -1.67 -16.41 -3.84
C THR A 37 -0.58 -16.04 -2.84
N ALA A 38 0.59 -16.69 -2.90
CA ALA A 38 1.73 -16.37 -2.05
C ALA A 38 2.28 -14.98 -2.39
N ALA A 39 2.53 -14.70 -3.68
CA ALA A 39 3.00 -13.38 -4.09
C ALA A 39 1.96 -12.27 -3.82
N VAL A 40 0.67 -12.55 -3.97
CA VAL A 40 -0.41 -11.62 -3.60
C VAL A 40 -0.35 -11.28 -2.12
N ARG A 41 -0.24 -12.29 -1.26
CA ARG A 41 -0.14 -12.11 0.18
C ARG A 41 1.09 -11.27 0.55
N ASP A 42 2.26 -11.57 -0.02
CA ASP A 42 3.50 -10.88 0.31
C ASP A 42 3.43 -9.39 -0.07
N GLN A 43 2.88 -9.08 -1.25
CA GLN A 43 2.66 -7.68 -1.66
C GLN A 43 1.66 -6.99 -0.73
N ALA A 44 0.50 -7.61 -0.47
CA ALA A 44 -0.53 -7.05 0.40
C ALA A 44 0.01 -6.79 1.83
N GLN A 45 0.77 -7.73 2.38
CA GLN A 45 1.42 -7.59 3.67
C GLN A 45 2.40 -6.42 3.70
N SER A 46 3.29 -6.32 2.71
CA SER A 46 4.29 -5.24 2.65
C SER A 46 3.63 -3.87 2.52
N MET A 47 2.64 -3.73 1.64
CA MET A 47 1.90 -2.48 1.46
C MET A 47 1.11 -2.09 2.72
N LYS A 48 0.51 -3.05 3.43
CA LYS A 48 -0.15 -2.83 4.72
C LYS A 48 0.80 -2.23 5.74
N TRP A 49 2.01 -2.79 5.89
CA TRP A 49 2.99 -2.28 6.85
C TRP A 49 3.44 -0.86 6.51
N GLY A 50 3.78 -0.61 5.24
CA GLY A 50 4.15 0.73 4.78
C GLY A 50 3.05 1.75 5.04
N GLY A 51 1.80 1.40 4.68
CA GLY A 51 0.65 2.28 4.89
C GLY A 51 0.36 2.56 6.37
N ALA A 52 0.44 1.53 7.22
CA ALA A 52 0.27 1.69 8.66
C ALA A 52 1.37 2.56 9.28
N PHE A 53 2.62 2.43 8.80
CA PHE A 53 3.76 3.20 9.30
C PHE A 53 3.60 4.70 9.05
N ILE A 54 3.11 5.11 7.87
CA ILE A 54 2.91 6.53 7.53
C ILE A 54 1.52 7.07 7.89
N GLY A 55 0.65 6.21 8.43
CA GLY A 55 -0.67 6.60 8.94
C GLY A 55 -1.82 6.61 7.92
N VAL A 56 -1.66 5.98 6.76
CA VAL A 56 -2.73 5.88 5.73
C VAL A 56 -3.64 4.67 6.03
N GLY A 57 -4.43 4.82 7.10
CA GLY A 57 -5.13 3.70 7.74
C GLY A 57 -6.13 2.95 6.86
N ARG A 58 -6.89 3.65 6.00
CA ARG A 58 -7.86 3.00 5.10
C ARG A 58 -7.17 2.13 4.06
N PHE A 59 -6.12 2.66 3.41
CA PHE A 59 -5.27 1.89 2.50
C PHE A 59 -4.70 0.64 3.17
N ALA A 60 -4.13 0.79 4.37
CA ALA A 60 -3.61 -0.34 5.15
C ALA A 60 -4.70 -1.38 5.49
N GLY A 61 -5.93 -0.94 5.76
CA GLY A 61 -7.09 -1.79 5.97
C GLY A 61 -7.44 -2.65 4.76
N LEU A 62 -7.53 -2.04 3.58
CA LEU A 62 -7.79 -2.75 2.33
C LEU A 62 -6.68 -3.76 2.00
N CYS A 63 -5.41 -3.39 2.20
CA CYS A 63 -4.29 -4.33 2.04
C CYS A 63 -4.38 -5.51 3.02
N ARG A 64 -4.81 -5.28 4.26
CA ARG A 64 -5.03 -6.36 5.24
C ARG A 64 -6.15 -7.31 4.78
N GLU A 65 -7.25 -6.79 4.25
CA GLU A 65 -8.35 -7.63 3.74
C GLU A 65 -7.87 -8.55 2.62
N LEU A 66 -7.08 -8.01 1.68
CA LEU A 66 -6.47 -8.79 0.61
C LEU A 66 -5.45 -9.83 1.12
N GLU A 67 -4.63 -9.47 2.10
CA GLU A 67 -3.69 -10.39 2.74
C GLU A 67 -4.43 -11.57 3.39
N VAL A 68 -5.53 -11.32 4.11
CA VAL A 68 -6.37 -12.35 4.72
C VAL A 68 -7.06 -13.23 3.68
N LEU A 69 -7.56 -12.63 2.59
CA LEU A 69 -8.15 -13.36 1.49
C LEU A 69 -7.13 -14.36 0.91
N ALA A 70 -5.94 -13.88 0.53
CA ALA A 70 -4.87 -14.71 -0.01
C ALA A 70 -4.38 -15.80 0.97
N LEU A 71 -4.34 -15.48 2.28
CA LEU A 71 -3.99 -16.40 3.36
C LEU A 71 -4.93 -17.60 3.48
N THR A 72 -6.23 -17.39 3.29
CA THR A 72 -7.24 -18.45 3.39
C THR A 72 -7.30 -19.33 2.14
N GLY A 73 -6.34 -19.16 1.21
CA GLY A 73 -6.18 -19.98 0.01
C GLY A 73 -7.07 -19.53 -1.16
N GLY A 74 -7.76 -18.39 -1.03
CA GLY A 74 -8.62 -17.83 -2.06
C GLY A 74 -8.09 -16.51 -2.61
N ILE A 75 -8.32 -16.27 -3.90
CA ILE A 75 -8.23 -14.93 -4.52
C ILE A 75 -9.47 -14.63 -5.37
N ALA A 76 -10.51 -15.45 -5.22
CA ALA A 76 -11.82 -15.17 -5.77
C ALA A 76 -12.35 -13.87 -5.13
N GLY A 77 -12.71 -12.89 -5.96
CA GLY A 77 -13.13 -11.57 -5.50
C GLY A 77 -11.99 -10.57 -5.23
N ALA A 78 -10.73 -10.99 -5.32
CA ALA A 78 -9.59 -10.09 -5.10
C ALA A 78 -9.49 -8.96 -6.14
N ALA A 79 -10.10 -9.11 -7.33
CA ALA A 79 -10.16 -8.05 -8.33
C ALA A 79 -10.94 -6.81 -7.84
N GLY A 80 -12.00 -7.01 -7.05
CA GLY A 80 -12.75 -5.91 -6.42
C GLY A 80 -11.88 -5.18 -5.39
N LEU A 81 -11.25 -5.94 -4.50
CA LEU A 81 -10.31 -5.39 -3.52
C LEU A 81 -9.12 -4.67 -4.17
N LEU A 82 -8.54 -5.20 -5.24
CA LEU A 82 -7.49 -4.51 -5.98
C LEU A 82 -7.97 -3.15 -6.50
N SER A 83 -9.17 -3.11 -7.10
CA SER A 83 -9.73 -1.86 -7.62
C SER A 83 -9.95 -0.83 -6.50
N GLU A 84 -10.38 -1.26 -5.33
CA GLU A 84 -10.53 -0.40 -4.14
C GLU A 84 -9.17 0.08 -3.61
N ILE A 85 -8.16 -0.79 -3.56
CA ILE A 85 -6.79 -0.45 -3.16
C ILE A 85 -6.20 0.59 -4.11
N GLU A 86 -6.34 0.41 -5.42
CA GLU A 86 -5.85 1.35 -6.44
C GLU A 86 -6.56 2.71 -6.32
N ALA A 87 -7.88 2.72 -6.16
CA ALA A 87 -8.65 3.95 -6.00
C ALA A 87 -8.32 4.69 -4.70
N GLU A 88 -8.08 3.97 -3.61
CA GLU A 88 -7.64 4.56 -2.34
C GLU A 88 -6.21 5.08 -2.45
N TYR A 89 -5.32 4.36 -3.13
CA TYR A 89 -3.94 4.82 -3.34
C TYR A 89 -3.89 6.14 -4.09
N VAL A 90 -4.72 6.35 -5.11
CA VAL A 90 -4.79 7.65 -5.82
C VAL A 90 -5.13 8.80 -4.86
N ARG A 91 -6.02 8.57 -3.89
CA ARG A 91 -6.35 9.59 -2.87
C ARG A 91 -5.18 9.82 -1.92
N VAL A 92 -4.59 8.73 -1.44
CA VAL A 92 -3.43 8.76 -0.54
C VAL A 92 -2.25 9.48 -1.20
N GLU A 93 -1.97 9.21 -2.47
CA GLU A 93 -0.91 9.86 -3.23
C GLU A 93 -1.11 11.38 -3.26
N GLN A 94 -2.32 11.84 -3.57
CA GLN A 94 -2.66 13.27 -3.58
C GLN A 94 -2.49 13.91 -2.20
N ASP A 95 -3.02 13.29 -1.16
CA ASP A 95 -2.93 13.79 0.23
C ASP A 95 -1.47 13.87 0.71
N LEU A 96 -0.65 12.88 0.36
CA LEU A 96 0.76 12.84 0.74
C LEU A 96 1.60 13.87 -0.03
N TRP A 97 1.34 14.10 -1.31
CA TRP A 97 2.00 15.18 -2.06
C TRP A 97 1.67 16.56 -1.49
N GLN A 98 0.39 16.81 -1.17
CA GLN A 98 -0.03 18.03 -0.50
C GLN A 98 0.68 18.22 0.85
N ARG A 99 0.83 17.13 1.63
CA ARG A 99 1.55 17.16 2.91
C ARG A 99 3.03 17.49 2.74
N LEU A 100 3.65 17.05 1.66
CA LEU A 100 5.03 17.41 1.29
C LEU A 100 5.14 18.83 0.72
N GLY A 101 4.02 19.53 0.52
CA GLY A 101 3.98 20.86 -0.09
C GLY A 101 4.29 20.84 -1.60
N ARG A 102 3.95 19.76 -2.29
CA ARG A 102 4.21 19.55 -3.72
C ARG A 102 2.92 19.31 -4.49
#